data_AF-A0A8B6CQP5-F1
#
_entry.id   AF-A0A8B6CQP5-F1
#
_cell.length_a   1.000
_cell.length_b   1.000
_cell.length_c   1.000
_cell.angle_alpha   90.00
_cell.angle_beta   90.00
_cell.angle_gamma   90.00
#
_symmetry.space_group_name_H-M   'P 1'
#
loop_
_entity.id
_entity.type
_entity.pdbx_description
1 polymer ?
#
loop_
_entity_poly.entity_id
_entity_poly.type
_entity_poly.pdbx_seq_one_letter_code
_entity_poly.pdbx_strand_id
1 'polypeptide(L)'
;MAPHSTKHHHHHGTRPTHEPAVVESFGFKYDPHSHMMAAMTHHKCYLYTMVGTESADVHTTHGLHLLETKLITMVDDTTMTYSTMTHDELTAISKLLSHTCNKAGWTTYKLN
;
A
#
# COMPACT_ATOMS: atom_id res chain seq x y z
N MET A 1 -4.80 -9.27 -73.18
CA MET A 1 -3.93 -8.90 -72.05
C MET A 1 -4.81 -8.38 -70.93
N ALA A 2 -4.92 -9.10 -69.82
CA ALA A 2 -5.75 -8.71 -68.67
C ALA A 2 -4.87 -8.00 -67.62
N PRO A 3 -5.36 -6.96 -66.92
CA PRO A 3 -4.59 -6.32 -65.87
C PRO A 3 -4.72 -7.10 -64.55
N HIS A 4 -3.59 -7.47 -63.96
CA HIS A 4 -3.52 -8.02 -62.61
C HIS A 4 -3.83 -6.91 -61.59
N SER A 5 -4.95 -7.05 -60.88
CA SER A 5 -5.26 -6.23 -59.70
C SER A 5 -4.56 -6.84 -58.48
N THR A 6 -3.46 -6.23 -58.05
CA THR A 6 -2.79 -6.56 -56.78
C THR A 6 -3.61 -5.96 -55.64
N LYS A 7 -4.47 -6.77 -55.04
CA LYS A 7 -5.15 -6.41 -53.79
C LYS A 7 -4.12 -6.37 -52.67
N HIS A 8 -3.82 -5.17 -52.18
CA HIS A 8 -3.04 -4.97 -50.97
C HIS A 8 -3.85 -5.49 -49.77
N HIS A 9 -3.38 -6.55 -49.14
CA HIS A 9 -3.94 -7.05 -47.90
C HIS A 9 -3.58 -6.08 -46.77
N HIS A 10 -4.57 -5.33 -46.29
CA HIS A 10 -4.44 -4.55 -45.06
C HIS A 10 -4.41 -5.50 -43.86
N HIS A 11 -3.22 -5.81 -43.37
CA HIS A 11 -3.05 -6.44 -42.07
C HIS A 11 -3.39 -5.41 -40.99
N HIS A 12 -4.59 -5.50 -40.41
CA HIS A 12 -4.89 -4.85 -39.15
C HIS A 12 -4.10 -5.55 -38.04
N GLY A 13 -2.86 -5.12 -37.81
CA GLY A 13 -2.11 -5.50 -36.63
C GLY A 13 -2.86 -5.01 -35.40
N THR A 14 -3.16 -5.93 -34.48
CA THR A 14 -3.60 -5.59 -33.13
C THR A 14 -2.52 -4.71 -32.51
N ARG A 15 -2.85 -3.43 -32.27
CA ARG A 15 -2.00 -2.55 -31.46
C ARG A 15 -1.72 -3.23 -30.12
N PRO A 16 -0.52 -3.07 -29.54
CA PRO A 16 -0.27 -3.50 -28.16
C PRO A 16 -1.33 -2.86 -27.26
N THR A 17 -2.15 -3.68 -26.64
CA THR A 17 -3.03 -3.25 -25.55
C THR A 17 -2.14 -2.73 -24.43
N HIS A 18 -2.37 -1.49 -24.00
CA HIS A 18 -1.65 -0.86 -22.90
C HIS A 18 -1.69 -1.76 -21.65
N GLU A 19 -0.57 -1.89 -20.94
CA GLU A 19 -0.52 -2.62 -19.67
C GLU A 19 -1.52 -2.00 -18.67
N PRO A 20 -2.25 -2.80 -17.89
CA PRO A 20 -3.12 -2.26 -16.85
C PRO A 20 -2.35 -1.33 -15.90
N ALA A 21 -2.99 -0.25 -15.45
CA ALA A 21 -2.38 0.66 -14.48
C ALA A 21 -2.14 -0.06 -13.15
N VAL A 22 -0.99 0.18 -12.52
CA VAL A 22 -0.74 -0.27 -11.14
C VAL A 22 -1.75 0.39 -10.22
N VAL A 23 -2.54 -0.43 -9.52
CA VAL A 23 -3.69 0.02 -8.74
C VAL A 23 -3.27 0.62 -7.40
N GLU A 24 -2.13 0.19 -6.85
CA GLU A 24 -1.72 0.55 -5.50
C GLU A 24 -0.19 0.59 -5.33
N SER A 25 0.28 1.45 -4.43
CA SER A 25 1.64 1.46 -3.93
C SER A 25 1.61 1.57 -2.41
N PHE A 26 2.56 0.92 -1.74
CA PHE A 26 2.71 0.97 -0.30
C PHE A 26 3.90 1.86 0.10
N GLY A 27 3.66 2.73 1.09
CA GLY A 27 4.71 3.40 1.84
C GLY A 27 4.66 2.97 3.31
N PHE A 28 5.81 2.86 3.96
CA PHE A 28 5.89 2.44 5.36
C PHE A 28 6.51 3.51 6.24
N LYS A 29 6.00 3.66 7.46
CA LYS A 29 6.56 4.57 8.45
C LYS A 29 6.50 3.97 9.84
N TYR A 30 7.65 3.73 10.45
CA TYR A 30 7.76 3.36 11.85
C TYR A 30 7.91 4.58 12.75
N ASP A 31 7.21 4.57 13.88
CA ASP A 31 7.40 5.50 14.99
C ASP A 31 7.99 4.79 16.21
N PRO A 32 9.26 5.06 16.56
CA PRO A 32 9.93 4.41 17.68
C PRO A 32 9.35 4.80 19.05
N HIS A 33 8.59 5.89 19.15
CA HIS A 33 8.00 6.31 20.43
C HIS A 33 6.73 5.54 20.78
N SER A 34 5.86 5.32 19.80
CA SER A 34 4.61 4.58 19.97
C SER A 34 4.74 3.08 19.68
N HIS A 35 5.89 2.65 19.15
CA HIS A 35 6.11 1.30 18.62
C HIS A 35 5.03 0.89 17.62
N MET A 36 4.63 1.83 16.76
CA MET A 36 3.66 1.60 15.70
C MET A 36 4.30 1.76 14.33
N MET A 37 3.84 0.98 13.37
CA MET A 37 4.15 1.16 11.96
C MET A 37 2.88 1.45 11.18
N ALA A 38 2.95 2.46 10.32
CA ALA A 38 1.93 2.75 9.34
C ALA A 38 2.30 2.14 7.99
N ALA A 39 1.37 1.39 7.38
CA ALA A 39 1.37 1.08 5.96
C ALA A 39 0.37 2.02 5.26
N MET A 40 0.86 2.77 4.29
CA MET A 40 0.11 3.81 3.60
C MET A 40 -0.11 3.41 2.16
N THR A 41 -1.35 3.56 1.70
CA THR A 41 -1.69 3.46 0.28
C THR A 41 -2.16 4.81 -0.23
N HIS A 42 -2.76 4.89 -1.42
CA HIS A 42 -3.17 6.18 -2.00
C HIS A 42 -4.26 6.90 -1.19
N HIS A 43 -5.11 6.17 -0.47
CA HIS A 43 -6.26 6.73 0.25
C HIS A 43 -6.47 6.17 1.66
N LYS A 44 -5.55 5.33 2.15
CA LYS A 44 -5.70 4.64 3.42
C LYS A 44 -4.39 4.64 4.20
N CYS A 45 -4.50 4.76 5.52
CA CYS A 45 -3.39 4.57 6.45
C CYS A 45 -3.72 3.42 7.38
N TYR A 46 -2.97 2.34 7.34
CA TYR A 46 -3.14 1.17 8.19
C TYR A 46 -2.09 1.19 9.29
N LEU A 47 -2.53 1.20 10.54
CA LEU A 47 -1.69 1.29 11.71
C LEU A 47 -1.58 -0.08 12.36
N TYR A 48 -0.34 -0.50 12.59
CA TYR A 48 0.00 -1.73 13.28
C TYR A 48 0.81 -1.41 14.53
N THR A 49 0.42 -1.97 15.68
CA THR A 49 1.21 -1.90 16.91
C THR A 49 2.15 -3.11 16.96
N MET A 50 3.45 -2.85 17.10
CA MET A 50 4.47 -3.91 17.20
C MET A 50 4.21 -4.81 18.41
N VAL A 51 4.41 -6.12 18.24
CA VAL A 51 4.29 -7.11 19.31
C VAL A 51 5.60 -7.85 19.56
N GLY A 52 5.83 -8.29 20.79
CA GLY A 52 7.00 -9.09 21.14
C GLY A 52 8.32 -8.40 20.81
N THR A 53 9.14 -9.03 19.96
CA THR A 53 10.49 -8.55 19.56
C THR A 53 10.49 -7.61 18.36
N GLU A 54 9.33 -7.37 17.73
CA GLU A 54 9.24 -6.65 16.46
C GLU A 54 9.77 -5.20 16.55
N SER A 55 9.59 -4.55 17.71
CA SER A 55 10.12 -3.21 17.96
C SER A 55 11.65 -3.14 17.97
N ALA A 56 12.33 -4.26 18.24
CA ALA A 56 13.79 -4.38 18.09
C ALA A 56 14.16 -4.80 16.67
N ASP A 57 13.42 -5.74 16.09
CA ASP A 57 13.71 -6.32 14.77
C ASP A 57 13.58 -5.29 13.64
N VAL A 58 12.68 -4.31 13.76
CA VAL A 58 12.47 -3.21 12.80
C VAL A 58 13.73 -2.38 12.52
N HIS A 59 14.71 -2.40 13.43
CA HIS A 59 15.98 -1.70 13.26
C HIS A 59 17.00 -2.48 12.42
N THR A 60 16.65 -3.69 11.99
CA THR A 60 17.44 -4.50 11.05
C THR A 60 16.77 -4.49 9.67
N THR A 61 17.55 -4.54 8.60
CA THR A 61 16.99 -4.61 7.24
C THR A 61 16.07 -5.82 7.05
N HIS A 62 16.47 -6.98 7.60
CA HIS A 62 15.67 -8.20 7.50
C HIS A 62 14.35 -8.10 8.28
N GLY A 63 14.40 -7.64 9.54
CA GLY A 63 13.21 -7.48 10.36
C GLY A 63 12.27 -6.40 9.81
N LEU A 64 12.79 -5.30 9.27
CA LEU A 64 11.99 -4.30 8.56
C LEU A 64 11.24 -4.91 7.38
N HIS A 65 11.91 -5.64 6.49
CA HIS A 65 11.25 -6.27 5.34
C HIS A 65 10.19 -7.30 5.77
N LEU A 66 10.45 -8.07 6.82
CA LEU A 66 9.48 -9.01 7.37
C LEU A 66 8.23 -8.29 7.88
N LEU A 67 8.40 -7.18 8.59
CA LEU A 67 7.29 -6.36 9.08
C LEU A 67 6.49 -5.73 7.94
N GLU A 68 7.16 -5.14 6.95
CA GLU A 68 6.50 -4.57 5.77
C GLU A 68 5.67 -5.64 5.02
N THR A 69 6.24 -6.83 4.83
CA THR A 69 5.55 -7.97 4.20
C THR A 69 4.36 -8.44 5.03
N LYS A 70 4.52 -8.50 6.36
CA LYS A 70 3.45 -8.84 7.30
C LYS A 70 2.30 -7.85 7.19
N LEU A 71 2.58 -6.54 7.17
CA LEU A 71 1.56 -5.51 7.07
C LEU A 71 0.79 -5.59 5.75
N ILE A 72 1.48 -5.82 4.62
CA ILE A 72 0.80 -6.05 3.33
C ILE A 72 -0.14 -7.26 3.43
N THR A 73 0.35 -8.37 3.99
CA THR A 73 -0.47 -9.59 4.18
C THR A 73 -1.71 -9.32 5.04
N MET A 74 -1.58 -8.53 6.11
CA MET A 74 -2.70 -8.16 6.98
C MET A 74 -3.72 -7.24 6.28
N VAL A 75 -3.26 -6.36 5.39
CA VAL A 75 -4.13 -5.47 4.60
C VAL A 75 -4.91 -6.26 3.55
N ASP A 76 -4.28 -7.28 2.96
CA ASP A 76 -4.90 -8.14 1.95
C ASP A 76 -5.80 -9.23 2.56
N ASP A 77 -5.66 -9.52 3.85
CA ASP A 77 -6.47 -10.51 4.54
C ASP A 77 -7.91 -10.01 4.75
N THR A 78 -8.82 -10.54 3.92
CA THR A 78 -10.27 -10.24 3.97
C THR A 78 -10.96 -10.63 5.29
N THR A 79 -10.32 -11.44 6.13
CA THR A 79 -10.84 -11.85 7.45
C THR A 79 -10.34 -10.95 8.57
N MET A 80 -9.37 -10.09 8.28
CA MET A 80 -8.78 -9.17 9.26
C MET A 80 -9.82 -8.16 9.74
N THR A 81 -9.93 -8.03 11.06
CA THR A 81 -10.75 -6.97 11.65
C THR A 81 -9.94 -5.69 11.79
N TYR A 82 -10.55 -4.58 11.39
CA TYR A 82 -9.96 -3.25 11.53
C TYR A 82 -10.96 -2.32 12.21
N SER A 83 -10.41 -1.38 12.99
CA SER A 83 -11.19 -0.26 13.53
C SER A 83 -10.73 1.04 12.90
N THR A 84 -11.63 1.99 12.69
CA THR A 84 -11.24 3.33 12.25
C THR A 84 -10.68 4.12 13.43
N MET A 85 -9.63 4.89 13.20
CA MET A 85 -9.04 5.79 14.20
C MET A 85 -9.12 7.23 13.71
N THR A 86 -9.53 8.13 14.61
CA THR A 86 -9.56 9.57 14.32
C THR A 86 -8.16 10.18 14.38
N HIS A 87 -7.99 11.37 13.79
CA HIS A 87 -6.73 12.09 13.83
C HIS A 87 -6.31 12.46 15.27
N ASP A 88 -7.26 12.82 16.12
CA ASP A 88 -6.99 13.23 17.51
C ASP A 88 -6.53 12.03 18.35
N GLU A 89 -7.17 10.87 18.19
CA GLU A 89 -6.75 9.62 18.84
C GLU A 89 -5.34 9.22 18.38
N LEU A 90 -5.07 9.29 17.07
CA LEU A 90 -3.73 9.00 16.56
C LEU A 90 -2.71 10.01 17.07
N THR A 91 -3.05 11.28 17.16
CA THR A 91 -2.14 12.33 17.67
C THR A 91 -1.78 12.13 19.14
N ALA A 92 -2.72 11.62 19.94
CA ALA A 92 -2.47 11.27 21.34
C ALA A 92 -1.46 10.11 21.49
N ILE A 93 -1.40 9.20 20.51
CA ILE A 93 -0.52 8.03 20.51
C ILE A 93 0.82 8.34 19.81
N SER A 94 0.75 8.94 18.62
CA SER A 94 1.87 9.23 17.75
C SER A 94 1.63 10.50 16.94
N LYS A 95 2.31 11.58 17.31
CA LYS A 95 2.34 12.82 16.51
C LYS A 95 2.97 12.60 15.13
N LEU A 96 3.94 11.70 15.05
CA LEU A 96 4.62 11.39 13.79
C LEU A 96 3.66 10.72 12.81
N LEU A 97 2.96 9.68 13.26
CA LEU A 97 2.02 8.96 12.40
C LEU A 97 0.76 9.79 12.15
N SER A 98 0.31 10.59 13.11
CA SER A 98 -0.83 11.48 12.88
C SER A 98 -0.54 12.48 11.78
N HIS A 99 0.65 13.10 11.78
CA HIS A 99 1.06 13.97 10.67
C HIS A 99 1.17 13.21 9.35
N THR A 100 1.77 12.01 9.38
CA THR A 100 2.01 11.20 8.18
C THR A 100 0.71 10.71 7.52
N CYS A 101 -0.28 10.30 8.33
CA CYS A 101 -1.58 9.83 7.88
C CYS A 101 -2.60 10.95 7.63
N ASN A 102 -2.33 12.20 8.02
CA ASN A 102 -3.25 13.33 7.88
C ASN A 102 -3.22 13.93 6.47
N LYS A 103 -3.67 13.16 5.49
CA LYS A 103 -3.91 13.65 4.13
C LYS A 103 -5.40 13.74 3.85
N ALA A 104 -5.80 14.75 3.07
CA ALA A 104 -7.20 14.97 2.74
C ALA A 104 -7.81 13.73 2.07
N GLY A 105 -8.95 13.26 2.62
CA GLY A 105 -9.67 12.08 2.11
C GLY A 105 -9.07 10.73 2.50
N TRP A 106 -8.04 10.70 3.36
CA TRP A 106 -7.50 9.44 3.86
C TRP A 106 -8.30 8.93 5.06
N THR A 107 -8.57 7.62 5.06
CA THR A 107 -9.11 6.92 6.23
C THR A 107 -7.98 6.21 6.97
N THR A 108 -7.92 6.40 8.28
CA THR A 108 -6.96 5.70 9.14
C THR A 108 -7.63 4.48 9.79
N TYR A 109 -7.02 3.32 9.62
CA TYR A 109 -7.44 2.05 10.18
C TYR A 109 -6.40 1.55 11.17
N LYS A 110 -6.82 1.02 12.30
CA LYS A 110 -5.98 0.24 13.21
C LYS A 110 -6.23 -1.24 12.93
N LEU A 111 -5.14 -1.94 12.62
CA LEU A 111 -5.09 -3.40 12.47
C LEU A 111 -5.06 -4.01 13.89
N ASN A 112 -5.94 -4.98 14.13
CA ASN A 112 -6.05 -5.67 15.42
C ASN A 112 -5.19 -6.94 15.48
#